data_AF-A0A975Q4J9-F1
#
_entry.id   AF-A0A975Q4J9-F1
#
_cell.length_a   1.000
_cell.length_b   1.000
_cell.length_c   1.000
_cell.angle_alpha   90.00
_cell.angle_beta   90.00
_cell.angle_gamma   90.00
#
_symmetry.space_group_name_H-M   'P 1'
#
loop_
_entity.id
_entity.type
_entity.pdbx_description
1 polymer ?
#
loop_
_entity_poly.entity_id
_entity_poly.type
_entity_poly.pdbx_seq_one_letter_code
_entity_poly.pdbx_strand_id
1 'polypeptide(L)'
;MFLASLNGCIKEDMSDCPGNCTLKFSYVGDGTTQIFQDKIHKVDMYVFDSDGMLLSSHPISEADVKKQSTELNLPVGDYQIVTVGNTYNTEVSGEQNLATAQFCDEDCIHGERIAGNDSLYYAYKEISIPGDAKQTEEKMDFASSHYKVHVEVIGVASEELTTRAPVWPTLSMSGLSSMTNFSNNACGSIVTYYPETENNAEKHT
;
A
#
# COMPACT_ATOMS: atom_id res chain seq x y z
N MET A 1 29.57 52.16 -42.35
CA MET A 1 28.91 52.53 -41.09
C MET A 1 28.79 51.26 -40.26
N PHE A 2 29.44 51.27 -39.10
CA PHE A 2 29.35 50.38 -37.94
C PHE A 2 29.17 48.85 -38.09
N LEU A 3 30.17 48.15 -37.53
CA LEU A 3 30.21 46.75 -37.11
C LEU A 3 29.06 46.37 -36.16
N ALA A 4 28.63 45.10 -36.19
CA ALA A 4 28.42 44.30 -34.98
C ALA A 4 28.28 42.81 -35.32
N SER A 5 29.37 42.06 -35.12
CA SER A 5 29.28 40.65 -34.79
C SER A 5 28.80 40.55 -33.34
N LEU A 6 27.70 39.84 -33.09
CA LEU A 6 27.35 39.35 -31.75
C LEU A 6 27.18 37.84 -31.84
N ASN A 7 28.16 37.16 -31.27
CA ASN A 7 28.03 35.82 -30.73
C ASN A 7 27.11 35.87 -29.49
N GLY A 8 26.38 34.78 -29.26
CA GLY A 8 25.72 34.45 -27.98
C GLY A 8 24.27 34.95 -27.90
N CYS A 9 23.29 34.17 -27.42
CA CYS A 9 23.36 32.99 -26.59
C CYS A 9 22.32 31.95 -27.03
N ILE A 10 22.74 30.71 -26.87
CA ILE A 10 21.99 29.47 -26.80
C ILE A 10 20.63 29.75 -26.16
N LYS A 11 19.52 29.49 -26.86
CA LYS A 11 18.29 29.12 -26.17
C LYS A 11 18.61 27.76 -25.57
N GLU A 12 19.01 27.75 -24.31
CA GLU A 12 19.08 26.51 -23.54
C GLU A 12 17.66 25.97 -23.55
N ASP A 13 17.49 24.92 -24.34
CA ASP A 13 16.34 24.06 -24.29
C ASP A 13 16.35 23.46 -22.88
N MET A 14 15.66 24.12 -21.94
CA MET A 14 15.45 23.59 -20.59
C MET A 14 14.41 22.46 -20.59
N SER A 15 14.16 21.83 -21.75
CA SER A 15 13.21 20.73 -21.91
C SER A 15 13.71 19.40 -21.35
N ASP A 16 15.02 19.26 -21.10
CA ASP A 16 15.68 17.95 -21.00
C ASP A 16 16.27 17.61 -19.62
N CYS A 17 15.93 18.33 -18.56
CA CYS A 17 16.20 17.85 -17.20
C CYS A 17 14.90 17.38 -16.54
N PRO A 18 14.51 16.10 -16.69
CA PRO A 18 13.56 15.52 -15.76
C PRO A 18 14.08 15.77 -14.34
N GLY A 19 13.22 16.31 -13.47
CA GLY A 19 13.57 16.43 -12.07
C GLY A 19 13.56 15.03 -11.47
N ASN A 20 14.63 14.67 -10.76
CA ASN A 20 14.71 13.38 -10.09
C ASN A 20 14.34 13.60 -8.62
N CYS A 21 13.29 12.93 -8.16
CA CYS A 21 12.93 12.86 -6.75
C CYS A 21 13.31 11.48 -6.21
N THR A 22 14.08 11.42 -5.12
CA THR A 22 14.27 10.17 -4.39
C THR A 22 13.18 10.03 -3.33
N LEU A 23 12.37 8.97 -3.41
CA LEU A 23 11.43 8.62 -2.34
C LEU A 23 12.13 7.70 -1.35
N LYS A 24 12.14 8.06 -0.06
CA LYS A 24 12.63 7.25 1.06
C LYS A 24 11.47 6.60 1.79
N PHE A 25 11.50 5.29 1.92
CA PHE A 25 10.44 4.55 2.59
C PHE A 25 10.73 4.40 4.09
N SER A 26 9.71 4.59 4.91
CA SER A 26 9.83 4.52 6.36
C SER A 26 8.59 3.92 7.00
N TYR A 27 8.78 3.04 7.96
CA TYR A 27 7.71 2.51 8.79
C TYR A 27 8.21 2.30 10.22
N VAL A 28 7.60 2.98 11.20
CA VAL A 28 7.96 2.85 12.62
C VAL A 28 6.86 2.19 13.46
N GLY A 29 5.73 1.86 12.85
CA GLY A 29 4.51 1.44 13.56
C GLY A 29 4.10 2.47 14.61
N ASP A 30 3.77 2.00 15.81
CA ASP A 30 3.42 2.85 16.96
C ASP A 30 4.66 3.37 17.73
N GLY A 31 5.86 2.95 17.31
CA GLY A 31 7.12 3.28 17.96
C GLY A 31 7.92 4.37 17.23
N THR A 32 9.22 4.40 17.51
CA THR A 32 10.19 5.29 16.85
C THR A 32 11.28 4.54 16.10
N THR A 33 11.34 3.22 16.25
CA THR A 33 12.32 2.36 15.59
C THR A 33 11.89 2.04 14.16
N GLN A 34 12.80 2.18 13.21
CA GLN A 34 12.56 1.79 11.82
C GLN A 34 12.40 0.26 11.71
N ILE A 35 11.22 -0.18 11.26
CA ILE A 35 10.83 -1.59 11.12
C ILE A 35 10.28 -1.89 9.72
N PHE A 36 10.48 -1.02 8.73
CA PHE A 36 10.02 -1.25 7.36
C PHE A 36 10.51 -2.59 6.79
N GLN A 37 11.80 -2.93 6.91
CA GLN A 37 12.31 -4.20 6.39
C GLN A 37 11.79 -5.43 7.15
N ASP A 38 11.30 -5.27 8.37
CA ASP A 38 10.73 -6.36 9.17
C ASP A 38 9.28 -6.67 8.78
N LYS A 39 8.63 -5.75 8.03
CA LYS A 39 7.18 -5.72 7.84
C LYS A 39 6.73 -5.59 6.40
N ILE A 40 7.49 -4.89 5.56
CA ILE A 40 7.13 -4.52 4.20
C ILE A 40 8.16 -5.10 3.23
N HIS A 41 7.71 -5.98 2.34
CA HIS A 41 8.57 -6.73 1.43
C HIS A 41 8.23 -6.53 -0.05
N LYS A 42 7.02 -6.03 -0.33
CA LYS A 42 6.57 -5.61 -1.65
C LYS A 42 5.93 -4.23 -1.52
N VAL A 43 6.10 -3.39 -2.53
CA VAL A 43 5.44 -2.08 -2.62
C VAL A 43 4.98 -1.86 -4.04
N ASP A 44 3.69 -1.60 -4.23
CA ASP A 44 3.14 -1.09 -5.48
C ASP A 44 2.96 0.42 -5.35
N MET A 45 3.35 1.17 -6.38
CA MET A 45 3.30 2.63 -6.41
C MET A 45 2.32 3.11 -7.48
N TYR A 46 1.57 4.15 -7.13
CA TYR A 46 0.60 4.84 -7.97
C TYR A 46 0.92 6.33 -7.95
N VAL A 47 1.13 6.90 -9.12
CA VAL A 47 1.47 8.30 -9.32
C VAL A 47 0.30 8.98 -10.00
N PHE A 48 -0.23 10.00 -9.34
CA PHE A 48 -1.33 10.82 -9.86
C PHE A 48 -0.83 12.24 -10.12
N ASP A 49 -1.44 12.91 -11.09
CA ASP A 49 -1.28 14.35 -11.25
C ASP A 49 -2.01 15.14 -10.15
N SER A 50 -1.92 16.46 -10.22
CA SER A 50 -2.59 17.39 -9.30
C SER A 50 -4.12 17.29 -9.31
N ASP A 51 -4.72 16.83 -10.42
CA ASP A 51 -6.16 16.65 -10.56
C ASP A 51 -6.62 15.27 -10.07
N GLY A 52 -5.67 14.43 -9.63
CA GLY A 52 -5.92 13.08 -9.12
C GLY A 52 -6.11 12.04 -10.22
N MET A 53 -5.68 12.31 -11.46
CA MET A 53 -5.70 11.35 -12.55
C MET A 53 -4.43 10.53 -12.56
N LEU A 54 -4.55 9.22 -12.78
CA LEU A 54 -3.41 8.30 -12.78
C LEU A 54 -2.47 8.59 -13.96
N LEU A 55 -1.20 8.80 -13.65
CA LEU A 55 -0.12 8.92 -14.64
C LEU A 55 0.61 7.59 -14.83
N SER A 56 0.88 6.88 -13.74
CA SER A 56 1.53 5.57 -13.77
C SER A 56 1.21 4.73 -12.54
N SER A 57 1.20 3.42 -12.74
CA SER A 57 1.17 2.42 -11.66
C SER A 57 2.19 1.33 -11.97
N HIS A 58 3.00 0.94 -10.97
CA HIS A 58 3.94 -0.16 -11.11
C HIS A 58 4.44 -0.68 -9.76
N PRO A 59 4.85 -1.95 -9.67
CA PRO A 59 5.60 -2.44 -8.53
C PRO A 59 6.96 -1.71 -8.44
N ILE A 60 7.39 -1.44 -7.21
CA ILE A 60 8.77 -1.05 -6.92
C ILE A 60 9.65 -2.31 -6.93
N SER A 61 10.86 -2.19 -7.49
CA SER A 61 11.78 -3.32 -7.57
C SER A 61 12.16 -3.85 -6.18
N GLU A 62 12.37 -5.16 -6.06
CA GLU A 62 12.80 -5.75 -4.77
C GLU A 62 14.09 -5.12 -4.24
N ALA A 63 15.00 -4.72 -5.13
CA ALA A 63 16.25 -4.06 -4.77
C ALA A 63 16.00 -2.70 -4.11
N ASP A 64 15.08 -1.90 -4.67
CA ASP A 64 14.70 -0.59 -4.12
C ASP A 64 13.90 -0.72 -2.83
N VAL A 65 13.02 -1.72 -2.73
CA VAL A 65 12.32 -2.05 -1.48
C VAL A 65 13.35 -2.38 -0.39
N LYS A 66 14.34 -3.25 -0.66
CA LYS A 66 15.43 -3.58 0.27
C LYS A 66 16.30 -2.38 0.64
N LYS A 67 16.54 -1.48 -0.32
CA LYS A 67 17.25 -0.21 -0.11
C LYS A 67 16.41 0.83 0.65
N GLN A 68 15.10 0.60 0.78
CA GLN A 68 14.12 1.55 1.34
C GLN A 68 14.08 2.87 0.57
N SER A 69 14.34 2.83 -0.74
CA SER A 69 14.26 4.02 -1.58
C SER A 69 14.13 3.69 -3.05
N THR A 70 13.39 4.51 -3.79
CA THR A 70 13.33 4.45 -5.26
C THR A 70 13.48 5.85 -5.86
N GLU A 71 13.92 5.91 -7.11
CA GLU A 71 14.03 7.15 -7.88
C GLU A 71 12.79 7.35 -8.72
N LEU A 72 12.24 8.56 -8.68
CA LEU A 72 11.07 8.97 -9.42
C LEU A 72 11.51 10.05 -10.41
N ASN A 73 11.42 9.72 -11.70
CA ASN A 73 11.77 10.61 -12.80
C ASN A 73 10.47 11.18 -13.37
N LEU A 74 10.12 12.39 -12.96
CA LEU A 74 8.90 13.07 -13.40
C LEU A 74 9.24 14.44 -14.01
N PRO A 75 8.41 14.93 -14.93
CA PRO A 75 8.47 16.32 -15.34
C PRO A 75 8.28 17.29 -14.17
N VAL A 76 8.56 18.57 -14.41
CA VAL A 76 8.22 19.65 -13.49
C VAL A 76 6.71 19.68 -13.28
N GLY A 77 6.27 19.67 -12.03
CA GLY A 77 4.85 19.63 -11.69
C GLY A 77 4.58 19.19 -10.26
N ASP A 78 3.29 19.16 -9.91
CA ASP A 78 2.79 18.69 -8.63
C ASP A 78 2.11 17.33 -8.81
N TYR A 79 2.39 16.43 -7.87
CA TYR A 79 1.99 15.03 -7.95
C TYR A 79 1.50 14.51 -6.61
N GLN A 80 0.64 13.50 -6.67
CA GLN A 80 0.17 12.76 -5.50
C GLN A 80 0.61 11.31 -5.65
N ILE A 81 1.37 10.81 -4.67
CA ILE A 81 1.94 9.47 -4.68
C ILE A 81 1.22 8.64 -3.63
N VAL A 82 0.66 7.50 -4.04
CA VAL A 82 0.15 6.46 -3.14
C VAL A 82 1.01 5.21 -3.29
N THR A 83 1.34 4.58 -2.17
CA THR A 83 1.98 3.26 -2.18
C THR A 83 1.23 2.29 -1.31
N VAL A 84 1.01 1.08 -1.82
CA VAL A 84 0.41 -0.03 -1.08
C VAL A 84 1.45 -1.15 -0.93
N GLY A 85 1.75 -1.51 0.31
CA GLY A 85 2.72 -2.53 0.65
C GLY A 85 2.09 -3.90 0.85
N ASN A 86 2.83 -4.95 0.46
CA ASN A 86 2.47 -6.36 0.62
C ASN A 86 1.18 -6.82 -0.07
N THR A 87 0.91 -6.28 -1.26
CA THR A 87 -0.18 -6.70 -2.15
C THR A 87 0.12 -8.06 -2.80
N TYR A 88 -0.21 -9.15 -2.11
CA TYR A 88 0.01 -10.52 -2.63
C TYR A 88 -1.27 -11.11 -3.24
N ASN A 89 -2.38 -11.07 -2.51
CA ASN A 89 -3.72 -11.46 -2.94
C ASN A 89 -4.66 -10.24 -2.92
N THR A 90 -4.10 -9.05 -3.09
CA THR A 90 -4.81 -7.78 -3.05
C THR A 90 -4.95 -7.23 -4.45
N GLU A 91 -6.17 -6.85 -4.82
CA GLU A 91 -6.48 -6.19 -6.07
C GLU A 91 -6.82 -4.71 -5.85
N VAL A 92 -6.46 -3.88 -6.84
CA VAL A 92 -6.83 -2.46 -6.88
C VAL A 92 -7.86 -2.23 -7.97
N SER A 93 -8.90 -1.47 -7.65
CA SER A 93 -9.97 -1.08 -8.58
C SER A 93 -10.17 0.44 -8.58
N GLY A 94 -10.67 0.97 -9.69
CA GLY A 94 -10.94 2.41 -9.81
C GLY A 94 -9.69 3.29 -9.85
N GLU A 95 -8.50 2.71 -10.07
CA GLU A 95 -7.19 3.38 -9.95
C GLU A 95 -6.95 4.53 -10.93
N GLN A 96 -7.79 4.68 -11.96
CA GLN A 96 -7.66 5.78 -12.94
C GLN A 96 -7.88 7.16 -12.31
N ASN A 97 -8.57 7.23 -11.17
CA ASN A 97 -8.77 8.45 -10.41
C ASN A 97 -8.58 8.20 -8.91
N LEU A 98 -7.77 9.02 -8.25
CA LEU A 98 -7.45 8.90 -6.83
C LEU A 98 -8.69 8.88 -5.94
N ALA A 99 -9.74 9.63 -6.28
CA ALA A 99 -10.98 9.71 -5.51
C ALA A 99 -11.82 8.43 -5.57
N THR A 100 -11.60 7.58 -6.58
CA THR A 100 -12.31 6.30 -6.76
C THR A 100 -11.44 5.08 -6.51
N ALA A 101 -10.13 5.27 -6.40
CA ALA A 101 -9.18 4.19 -6.20
C ALA A 101 -9.37 3.51 -4.84
N GLN A 102 -9.45 2.19 -4.86
CA GLN A 102 -9.65 1.36 -3.69
C GLN A 102 -9.04 -0.01 -3.87
N PHE A 103 -8.75 -0.70 -2.77
CA PHE A 103 -8.12 -2.01 -2.76
C PHE A 103 -8.78 -2.95 -1.75
N CYS A 104 -8.75 -4.23 -2.05
CA CYS A 104 -9.25 -5.31 -1.20
C CYS A 104 -8.62 -6.64 -1.59
N ASP A 105 -8.83 -7.65 -0.75
CA ASP A 105 -8.57 -9.05 -1.11
C ASP A 105 -9.28 -9.43 -2.43
N GLU A 106 -8.65 -10.25 -3.26
CA GLU A 106 -9.19 -10.70 -4.55
C GLU A 106 -10.55 -11.40 -4.40
N ASP A 107 -10.76 -12.13 -3.31
CA ASP A 107 -12.02 -12.83 -3.04
C ASP A 107 -13.18 -11.85 -2.78
N CYS A 108 -12.88 -10.64 -2.31
CA CYS A 108 -13.88 -9.58 -2.11
C CYS A 108 -14.52 -9.16 -3.45
N ILE A 109 -13.74 -9.10 -4.52
CA ILE A 109 -14.21 -8.70 -5.84
C ILE A 109 -15.03 -9.82 -6.49
N HIS A 110 -14.61 -11.06 -6.27
CA HIS A 110 -15.28 -12.25 -6.81
C HIS A 110 -16.53 -12.66 -6.00
N GLY A 111 -16.77 -12.04 -4.83
CA GLY A 111 -17.89 -12.37 -3.95
C GLY A 111 -17.69 -13.73 -3.26
N GLU A 112 -16.45 -14.15 -3.10
CA GLU A 112 -16.04 -15.41 -2.48
C GLU A 112 -15.89 -15.27 -0.96
N ARG A 113 -15.54 -16.39 -0.31
CA ARG A 113 -15.40 -16.46 1.15
C ARG A 113 -14.05 -15.88 1.57
N ILE A 114 -14.05 -14.65 2.03
CA ILE A 114 -12.85 -13.95 2.48
C ILE A 114 -12.35 -14.52 3.82
N ALA A 115 -11.17 -15.14 3.82
CA ALA A 115 -10.54 -15.67 5.04
C ALA A 115 -9.80 -14.57 5.84
N GLY A 116 -9.23 -13.59 5.14
CA GLY A 116 -8.43 -12.51 5.70
C GLY A 116 -8.08 -11.49 4.62
N ASN A 117 -7.10 -10.65 4.91
CA ASN A 117 -6.42 -9.84 3.90
C ASN A 117 -4.91 -10.03 4.09
N ASP A 118 -4.14 -9.61 3.10
CA ASP A 118 -2.71 -9.42 3.29
C ASP A 118 -2.41 -8.46 4.46
N SER A 119 -1.20 -8.56 5.01
CA SER A 119 -0.69 -7.54 5.95
C SER A 119 -0.32 -6.28 5.19
N LEU A 120 -1.34 -5.48 4.85
CA LEU A 120 -1.24 -4.30 4.01
C LEU A 120 -0.67 -3.09 4.74
N TYR A 121 0.12 -2.30 4.01
CA TYR A 121 0.69 -1.05 4.49
C TYR A 121 0.42 0.04 3.46
N TYR A 122 0.26 1.28 3.92
CA TYR A 122 -0.14 2.39 3.06
C TYR A 122 0.74 3.60 3.34
N ALA A 123 1.16 4.31 2.30
CA ALA A 123 1.70 5.66 2.44
C ALA A 123 1.14 6.57 1.35
N TYR A 124 1.05 7.86 1.68
CA TYR A 124 0.65 8.91 0.76
C TYR A 124 1.53 10.14 0.93
N LYS A 125 1.79 10.82 -0.18
CA LYS A 125 2.56 12.06 -0.18
C LYS A 125 2.20 12.91 -1.40
N GLU A 126 1.99 14.20 -1.16
CA GLU A 126 2.05 15.22 -2.20
C GLU A 126 3.49 15.68 -2.38
N ILE A 127 3.96 15.75 -3.62
CA ILE A 127 5.31 16.19 -3.97
C ILE A 127 5.28 17.23 -5.09
N SER A 128 6.28 18.11 -5.11
CA SER A 128 6.51 19.06 -6.19
C SER A 128 7.88 18.84 -6.80
N ILE A 129 7.95 18.69 -8.11
CA ILE A 129 9.20 18.58 -8.86
C ILE A 129 9.59 19.96 -9.39
N PRO A 130 10.68 20.57 -8.90
CA PRO A 130 11.07 21.92 -9.30
C PRO A 130 11.76 21.92 -10.68
N GLY A 131 11.63 23.03 -11.41
CA GLY A 131 12.25 23.21 -12.74
C GLY A 131 13.70 23.68 -12.74
N ASP A 132 14.38 23.68 -11.59
CA ASP A 132 15.76 24.17 -11.44
C ASP A 132 16.82 23.06 -11.39
N ALA A 133 16.51 21.89 -11.95
CA ALA A 133 17.35 20.68 -11.99
C ALA A 133 17.83 20.19 -10.61
N LYS A 134 17.22 20.65 -9.51
CA LYS A 134 17.52 20.14 -8.18
C LYS A 134 16.95 18.75 -7.99
N GLN A 135 17.80 17.86 -7.48
CA GLN A 135 17.33 16.61 -6.91
C GLN A 135 16.59 16.90 -5.61
N THR A 136 15.39 16.36 -5.49
CA THR A 136 14.61 16.39 -4.26
C THR A 136 14.65 15.04 -3.58
N GLU A 137 14.49 15.03 -2.26
CA GLU A 137 14.33 13.81 -1.48
C GLU A 137 13.07 13.98 -0.62
N GLU A 138 12.16 13.03 -0.74
CA GLU A 138 10.91 13.01 0.00
C GLU A 138 10.75 11.70 0.76
N LYS A 139 10.10 11.77 1.91
CA LYS A 139 9.87 10.62 2.77
C LYS A 139 8.42 10.14 2.65
N MET A 140 8.25 8.86 2.37
CA MET A 140 6.98 8.13 2.42
C MET A 140 6.86 7.46 3.78
N ASP A 141 6.05 8.03 4.66
CA ASP A 141 5.75 7.47 5.97
C ASP A 141 4.58 6.48 5.86
N PHE A 142 4.91 5.20 5.92
CA PHE A 142 3.92 4.14 5.89
C PHE A 142 3.14 4.06 7.21
N ALA A 143 1.89 3.66 7.10
CA ALA A 143 1.00 3.27 8.17
C ALA A 143 0.48 1.85 7.91
N SER A 144 0.03 1.16 8.98
CA SER A 144 -0.71 -0.09 8.79
C SER A 144 -2.05 0.19 8.11
N SER A 145 -2.42 -0.66 7.15
CA SER A 145 -3.73 -0.69 6.50
C SER A 145 -4.48 -2.00 6.79
N HIS A 146 -4.07 -2.71 7.85
CA HIS A 146 -4.70 -3.94 8.29
C HIS A 146 -4.75 -4.02 9.82
N TYR A 147 -5.64 -4.88 10.30
CA TYR A 147 -5.68 -5.34 11.69
C TYR A 147 -5.34 -6.83 11.73
N LYS A 148 -4.41 -7.21 12.60
CA LYS A 148 -4.14 -8.63 12.88
C LYS A 148 -4.96 -9.06 14.09
N VAL A 149 -5.90 -9.98 13.87
CA VAL A 149 -6.81 -10.47 14.91
C VAL A 149 -6.47 -11.92 15.22
N HIS A 150 -6.32 -12.23 16.51
CA HIS A 150 -6.16 -13.60 17.00
C HIS A 150 -7.28 -13.88 18.00
N VAL A 151 -7.98 -14.99 17.81
CA VAL A 151 -9.10 -15.40 18.65
C VAL A 151 -8.83 -16.83 19.12
N GLU A 152 -8.90 -17.04 20.43
CA GLU A 152 -8.74 -18.35 21.05
C GLU A 152 -10.05 -18.72 21.77
N VAL A 153 -10.51 -19.96 21.58
CA VAL A 153 -11.68 -20.50 22.27
C VAL A 153 -11.22 -21.65 23.17
N ILE A 154 -11.32 -21.44 24.48
CA ILE A 154 -10.92 -22.41 25.51
C ILE A 154 -12.16 -23.03 26.15
N GLY A 155 -12.06 -24.29 26.59
CA GLY A 155 -13.14 -24.98 27.32
C GLY A 155 -14.18 -25.64 26.41
N VAL A 156 -13.86 -25.81 25.12
CA VAL A 156 -14.64 -26.65 24.21
C VAL A 156 -14.29 -28.10 24.55
N ALA A 157 -15.14 -28.75 25.35
CA ALA A 157 -14.92 -30.13 25.74
C ALA A 157 -14.91 -31.03 24.48
N SER A 158 -13.87 -31.86 24.33
CA SER A 158 -14.00 -33.08 23.53
C SER A 158 -15.07 -33.93 24.23
N GLU A 159 -16.17 -34.23 23.56
CA GLU A 159 -17.24 -35.04 24.13
C GLU A 159 -16.74 -36.48 24.40
N GLU A 160 -16.07 -36.71 25.52
CA GLU A 160 -15.88 -38.07 26.07
C GLU A 160 -17.18 -38.62 26.68
N LEU A 161 -18.26 -37.83 26.69
CA LEU A 161 -19.54 -38.15 27.34
C LEU A 161 -20.73 -38.29 26.38
N THR A 162 -20.55 -38.19 25.05
CA THR A 162 -21.62 -38.49 24.10
C THR A 162 -21.14 -39.30 22.90
N THR A 163 -22.03 -40.10 22.31
CA THR A 163 -21.77 -40.90 21.09
C THR A 163 -21.72 -40.05 19.81
N ARG A 164 -21.68 -38.72 19.92
CA ARG A 164 -21.75 -37.78 18.81
C ARG A 164 -20.34 -37.31 18.44
N ALA A 165 -20.12 -37.13 17.14
CA ALA A 165 -18.85 -36.59 16.66
C ALA A 165 -18.61 -35.18 17.24
N PRO A 166 -17.39 -34.84 17.69
CA PRO A 166 -17.10 -33.53 18.26
C PRO A 166 -17.43 -32.42 17.26
N VAL A 167 -18.20 -31.42 17.70
CA VAL A 167 -18.54 -30.23 16.91
C VAL A 167 -17.64 -29.09 17.37
N TRP A 168 -16.69 -28.71 16.51
CA TRP A 168 -15.79 -27.59 16.78
C TRP A 168 -16.48 -26.26 16.50
N PRO A 169 -16.21 -25.21 17.32
CA PRO A 169 -16.73 -23.88 17.04
C PRO A 169 -16.19 -23.36 15.71
N THR A 170 -17.07 -22.73 14.93
CA THR A 170 -16.66 -21.96 13.75
C THR A 170 -16.53 -20.50 14.15
N LEU A 171 -15.44 -19.85 13.72
CA LEU A 171 -15.23 -18.41 13.92
C LEU A 171 -15.58 -17.64 12.65
N SER A 172 -16.25 -16.52 12.83
CA SER A 172 -16.54 -15.56 11.77
C SER A 172 -16.62 -14.15 12.36
N MET A 173 -16.31 -13.15 11.54
CA MET A 173 -16.32 -11.73 11.92
C MET A 173 -17.17 -10.95 10.93
N SER A 174 -18.39 -10.61 11.33
CA SER A 174 -19.35 -9.85 10.52
C SER A 174 -19.31 -8.35 10.82
N GLY A 175 -19.89 -7.55 9.92
CA GLY A 175 -19.99 -6.10 10.13
C GLY A 175 -18.75 -5.32 9.68
N LEU A 176 -17.87 -5.95 8.91
CA LEU A 176 -16.61 -5.36 8.46
C LEU A 176 -16.74 -4.82 7.04
N SER A 177 -16.09 -3.69 6.78
CA SER A 177 -15.94 -3.15 5.42
C SER A 177 -15.08 -4.07 4.58
N SER A 178 -15.43 -4.22 3.31
CA SER A 178 -14.78 -5.16 2.39
C SER A 178 -13.59 -4.58 1.65
N MET A 179 -13.41 -3.25 1.69
CA MET A 179 -12.41 -2.51 0.91
C MET A 179 -11.79 -1.37 1.73
N THR A 180 -10.66 -0.87 1.25
CA THR A 180 -10.01 0.35 1.74
C THR A 180 -9.75 1.28 0.56
N ASN A 181 -10.03 2.57 0.68
CA ASN A 181 -9.77 3.55 -0.37
C ASN A 181 -8.32 4.08 -0.34
N PHE A 182 -7.91 4.80 -1.38
CA PHE A 182 -6.59 5.47 -1.47
C PHE A 182 -6.46 6.70 -0.56
N SER A 183 -7.31 6.84 0.45
CA SER A 183 -7.10 7.71 1.62
C SER A 183 -6.93 6.90 2.91
N ASN A 184 -6.71 5.59 2.79
CA ASN A 184 -6.58 4.61 3.87
C ASN A 184 -7.83 4.52 4.78
N ASN A 185 -9.02 4.78 4.23
CA ASN A 185 -10.29 4.64 4.95
C ASN A 185 -11.03 3.39 4.51
N ALA A 186 -11.64 2.70 5.47
CA ALA A 186 -12.53 1.58 5.21
C ALA A 186 -13.74 2.01 4.36
N CYS A 187 -14.06 1.24 3.33
CA CYS A 187 -15.14 1.50 2.38
C CYS A 187 -15.71 0.18 1.82
N GLY A 188 -16.56 0.27 0.79
CA GLY A 188 -17.20 -0.89 0.17
C GLY A 188 -18.39 -1.41 0.95
N SER A 189 -18.83 -2.62 0.61
CA SER A 189 -19.95 -3.29 1.26
C SER A 189 -19.56 -3.89 2.61
N ILE A 190 -20.56 -4.11 3.46
CA ILE A 190 -20.36 -4.86 4.70
C ILE A 190 -20.35 -6.36 4.40
N VAL A 191 -19.30 -7.04 4.86
CA VAL A 191 -19.07 -8.47 4.64
C VAL A 191 -18.81 -9.22 5.96
N THR A 192 -18.71 -10.54 5.85
CA THR A 192 -18.28 -11.43 6.94
C THR A 192 -16.99 -12.10 6.54
N TYR A 193 -15.97 -11.95 7.39
CA TYR A 193 -14.71 -12.66 7.27
C TYR A 193 -14.80 -14.00 7.98
N TYR A 194 -14.13 -15.00 7.44
CA TYR A 194 -14.10 -16.35 8.00
C TYR A 194 -12.66 -16.82 8.21
N PRO A 195 -12.01 -16.38 9.30
CA PRO A 195 -10.62 -16.69 9.59
C PRO A 195 -10.34 -18.20 9.55
N GLU A 196 -9.14 -18.56 9.12
CA GLU A 196 -8.65 -19.92 9.27
C GLU A 196 -8.56 -20.30 10.75
N THR A 197 -8.99 -21.51 11.08
CA THR A 197 -9.02 -22.01 12.46
C THR A 197 -8.17 -23.26 12.56
N GLU A 198 -7.25 -23.29 13.53
CA GLU A 198 -6.52 -24.49 13.92
C GLU A 198 -7.06 -25.03 15.25
N ASN A 199 -7.06 -26.36 15.40
CA ASN A 199 -7.32 -27.01 16.67
C ASN A 199 -5.99 -27.32 17.35
N ASN A 200 -5.82 -26.87 18.59
CA ASN A 200 -4.62 -27.16 19.37
C ASN A 200 -4.98 -27.76 20.73
N ALA A 201 -5.48 -29.00 20.72
CA ALA A 201 -5.79 -29.76 21.93
C ALA A 201 -4.57 -30.06 22.82
N GLU A 202 -3.34 -29.90 22.31
CA GLU A 202 -2.10 -30.27 23.00
C GLU A 202 -1.41 -29.10 23.73
N LYS A 203 -1.74 -27.83 23.42
CA LYS A 203 -1.08 -26.66 24.01
C LYS A 203 -1.48 -26.33 25.46
N HIS A 204 -2.53 -26.96 25.98
CA HIS A 204 -3.11 -26.66 27.30
C HIS A 204 -3.18 -27.87 28.25
N THR A 205 -2.43 -28.94 27.96
CA THR A 205 -2.10 -30.03 28.91
C THR A 205 -0.77 -29.77 29.58
#